data_AF-A0A8T4DB36-F1
#
_entry.id   AF-A0A8T4DB36-F1
#
_cell.length_a   1.000
_cell.length_b   1.000
_cell.length_c   1.000
_cell.angle_alpha   90.00
_cell.angle_beta   90.00
_cell.angle_gamma   90.00
#
_symmetry.space_group_name_H-M   'P 1'
#
loop_
_entity.id
_entity.type
_entity.pdbx_description
1 polymer ?
#
loop_
_entity_poly.entity_id
_entity_poly.type
_entity_poly.pdbx_seq_one_letter_code
_entity_poly.pdbx_strand_id
1 'polypeptide(L)'
;MTRRSARHLAGKETPAEPPSSSRASRPIFTAGFFGMSSKELVIFLLAFLALSIVFLALWYYIGAYYQAAVFFVAKYILLALGYSYEQIAGMDFTGAYLVNFNLVPLFALALATPRLSLRQRLAMLAIGVPLLFVIHVLDIVAHLPHFIELYYQHRIGFATLIVDSLGVIGLAIAFGIWVLICYRAFLSDQKTV
;
A
#
# COMPACT_ATOMS: atom_id res chain seq x y z
N MET A 1 -80.57 16.04 47.68
CA MET A 1 -79.43 15.34 47.05
C MET A 1 -79.97 14.68 45.77
N THR A 2 -79.55 14.89 44.53
CA THR A 2 -78.43 15.66 43.94
C THR A 2 -78.71 15.78 42.42
N ARG A 3 -78.65 17.00 41.89
CA ARG A 3 -78.18 17.50 40.56
C ARG A 3 -78.01 16.55 39.34
N ARG A 4 -78.51 17.07 38.18
CA ARG A 4 -77.84 17.32 36.85
C ARG A 4 -77.33 16.08 36.05
N SER A 5 -77.19 16.05 34.73
CA SER A 5 -77.30 17.00 33.60
C SER A 5 -77.21 16.19 32.29
N ALA A 6 -77.80 16.73 31.22
CA ALA A 6 -77.61 16.33 29.83
C ALA A 6 -76.17 16.48 29.32
N ARG A 7 -75.82 15.73 28.25
CA ARG A 7 -74.99 16.05 27.04
C ARG A 7 -74.52 14.73 26.39
N HIS A 8 -74.88 14.39 25.16
CA HIS A 8 -74.43 14.94 23.88
C HIS A 8 -72.93 14.80 23.63
N LEU A 9 -72.54 13.76 22.88
CA LEU A 9 -71.28 13.59 22.14
C LEU A 9 -71.65 12.74 20.91
N ALA A 10 -71.91 13.28 19.72
CA ALA A 10 -71.01 14.03 18.82
C ALA A 10 -69.74 13.23 18.52
N GLY A 11 -69.63 12.85 17.24
CA GLY A 11 -68.58 11.99 16.71
C GLY A 11 -67.18 12.56 16.87
N LYS A 12 -66.21 11.64 16.83
CA LYS A 12 -64.80 11.97 16.69
C LYS A 12 -64.22 11.04 15.64
N GLU A 13 -64.35 11.45 14.39
CA GLU A 13 -63.54 10.93 13.29
C GLU A 13 -62.08 11.06 13.67
N THR A 14 -61.37 9.93 13.65
CA THR A 14 -59.95 9.86 13.92
C THR A 14 -59.24 10.27 12.63
N PRO A 15 -58.36 11.30 12.64
CA PRO A 15 -57.60 11.61 11.44
C PRO A 15 -56.60 10.49 11.18
N ALA A 16 -56.65 9.90 9.99
CA ALA A 16 -55.62 8.99 9.52
C ALA A 16 -54.27 9.72 9.52
N GLU A 17 -53.32 9.17 10.28
CA GLU A 17 -51.93 9.60 10.28
C GLU A 17 -51.38 9.49 8.84
N PRO A 18 -50.78 10.56 8.29
CA PRO A 18 -50.12 10.46 7.00
C PRO A 18 -48.92 9.51 7.10
N PRO A 19 -48.67 8.67 6.09
CA PRO A 19 -47.56 7.72 6.12
C PRO A 19 -46.24 8.46 6.32
N SER A 20 -45.47 7.98 7.30
CA SER A 20 -44.15 8.47 7.68
C SER A 20 -43.23 8.57 6.47
N SER A 21 -43.04 9.78 5.96
CA SER A 21 -42.02 10.11 4.98
C SER A 21 -40.65 10.17 5.66
N SER A 22 -40.10 9.06 6.14
CA SER A 22 -38.76 9.05 6.75
C SER A 22 -38.10 7.68 6.72
N ARG A 23 -37.75 7.21 5.53
CA ARG A 23 -36.49 6.48 5.30
C ARG A 23 -36.27 6.37 3.80
N ALA A 24 -36.00 7.52 3.18
CA ALA A 24 -35.12 7.51 2.02
C ALA A 24 -33.76 7.01 2.54
N SER A 25 -33.53 5.71 2.44
CA SER A 25 -32.22 5.09 2.56
C SER A 25 -31.30 5.86 1.63
N ARG A 26 -30.50 6.77 2.22
CA ARG A 26 -29.55 7.55 1.44
C ARG A 26 -28.67 6.54 0.68
N PRO A 27 -28.46 6.75 -0.63
CA PRO A 27 -27.76 5.78 -1.45
C PRO A 27 -26.36 5.55 -0.88
N ILE A 28 -26.01 4.27 -0.79
CA ILE A 28 -24.72 3.69 -0.39
C ILE A 28 -23.68 4.06 -1.47
N PHE A 29 -23.38 5.35 -1.61
CA PHE A 29 -22.51 5.89 -2.67
C PHE A 29 -21.35 6.73 -2.13
N THR A 30 -21.16 6.76 -0.81
CA THR A 30 -19.99 7.39 -0.16
C THR A 30 -19.06 6.37 0.49
N ALA A 31 -18.91 5.18 -0.12
CA ALA A 31 -17.76 4.32 0.17
C ALA A 31 -16.55 4.86 -0.62
N GLY A 32 -16.09 6.07 -0.27
CA GLY A 32 -14.84 6.60 -0.78
C GLY A 32 -13.68 5.67 -0.41
N PHE A 33 -12.60 5.69 -1.19
CA PHE A 33 -11.39 4.92 -0.92
C PHE A 33 -10.94 5.13 0.54
N PHE A 34 -11.02 4.10 1.37
CA PHE A 34 -10.79 4.15 2.82
C PHE A 34 -11.61 5.20 3.61
N GLY A 35 -12.84 5.50 3.20
CA GLY A 35 -13.68 6.49 3.90
C GLY A 35 -13.18 7.94 3.78
N MET A 36 -12.29 8.21 2.81
CA MET A 36 -11.87 9.57 2.47
C MET A 36 -12.94 10.27 1.64
N SER A 37 -13.15 11.56 1.93
CA SER A 37 -13.91 12.45 1.03
C SER A 37 -13.12 12.72 -0.26
N SER A 38 -13.79 13.20 -1.31
CA SER A 38 -13.13 13.55 -2.58
C SER A 38 -12.02 14.60 -2.40
N LYS A 39 -12.25 15.59 -1.51
CA LYS A 39 -11.24 16.60 -1.18
C LYS A 39 -10.00 15.98 -0.53
N GLU A 40 -10.20 15.06 0.41
CA GLU A 40 -9.10 14.36 1.07
C GLU A 40 -8.33 13.46 0.11
N LEU A 41 -9.04 12.79 -0.81
CA LEU A 41 -8.39 11.99 -1.84
C LEU A 41 -7.50 12.85 -2.75
N VAL A 42 -7.98 14.01 -3.18
CA VAL A 42 -7.17 14.95 -3.99
C VAL A 42 -5.95 15.43 -3.22
N ILE A 43 -6.12 15.82 -1.95
CA ILE A 43 -5.00 16.24 -1.10
C ILE A 43 -3.99 15.10 -0.91
N PHE A 44 -4.46 13.87 -0.67
CA PHE A 44 -3.62 12.69 -0.56
C PHE A 44 -2.80 12.46 -1.83
N LEU A 45 -3.44 12.51 -3.01
CA LEU A 45 -2.74 12.28 -4.28
C LEU A 45 -1.68 13.35 -4.55
N LEU A 46 -1.99 14.62 -4.28
CA LEU A 46 -1.03 15.72 -4.41
C LEU A 46 0.13 15.58 -3.43
N ALA A 47 -0.15 15.26 -2.17
CA ALA A 47 0.87 15.04 -1.15
C ALA A 47 1.76 13.83 -1.48
N PHE A 48 1.16 12.73 -1.94
CA PHE A 48 1.87 11.53 -2.37
C PHE A 48 2.80 11.83 -3.54
N LEU A 49 2.33 12.57 -4.55
CA LEU A 49 3.16 12.98 -5.68
C LEU A 49 4.33 13.86 -5.23
N ALA A 50 4.06 14.90 -4.44
CA ALA A 50 5.09 15.81 -3.95
C ALA A 50 6.15 15.08 -3.10
N LEU A 51 5.72 14.22 -2.17
CA LEU A 51 6.61 13.42 -1.34
C LEU A 51 7.41 12.41 -2.17
N SER A 52 6.79 11.79 -3.18
CA SER A 52 7.50 10.86 -4.08
C SER A 52 8.63 11.57 -4.83
N ILE A 53 8.40 12.80 -5.32
CA ILE A 53 9.45 13.61 -5.97
C ILE A 53 10.60 13.90 -4.99
N VAL A 54 10.28 14.35 -3.77
CA VAL A 54 11.29 14.65 -2.75
C VAL A 54 12.10 13.41 -2.37
N PHE A 55 11.44 12.28 -2.12
CA PHE A 55 12.12 11.03 -1.77
C PHE A 55 12.89 10.44 -2.94
N LEU A 56 12.42 10.59 -4.18
CA LEU A 56 13.16 10.16 -5.36
C LEU A 56 14.43 11.01 -5.55
N ALA A 57 14.34 12.33 -5.36
CA ALA A 57 15.51 13.20 -5.39
C ALA A 57 16.52 12.82 -4.30
N LEU A 58 16.07 12.54 -3.08
CA LEU A 58 16.92 12.03 -2.00
C LEU A 58 17.52 10.67 -2.35
N TRP A 59 16.72 9.77 -2.93
CA TRP A 59 17.13 8.43 -3.34
C TRP A 59 18.29 8.45 -4.33
N TYR A 60 18.35 9.44 -5.21
CA TYR A 60 19.48 9.61 -6.12
C TYR A 60 20.84 9.70 -5.40
N TYR A 61 20.86 10.27 -4.18
CA TYR A 61 22.07 10.41 -3.38
C TYR A 61 22.32 9.21 -2.46
N ILE A 62 21.27 8.61 -1.90
CA ILE A 62 21.41 7.53 -0.90
C ILE A 62 21.27 6.11 -1.47
N GLY A 63 20.68 5.98 -2.66
CA GLY A 63 20.32 4.71 -3.27
C GLY A 63 21.52 3.81 -3.56
N ALA A 64 22.66 4.40 -3.91
CA ALA A 64 23.90 3.65 -4.12
C ALA A 64 24.37 2.92 -2.84
N TYR A 65 24.25 3.56 -1.67
CA TYR A 65 24.61 2.93 -0.40
C TYR A 65 23.63 1.81 -0.02
N TYR A 66 22.34 2.03 -0.25
CA TYR A 66 21.33 1.00 -0.07
C TYR A 66 21.60 -0.22 -0.97
N GLN A 67 21.89 0.02 -2.25
CA GLN A 67 22.21 -1.03 -3.21
C GLN A 67 23.48 -1.79 -2.81
N ALA A 68 24.50 -1.10 -2.28
CA ALA A 68 25.68 -1.75 -1.75
C ALA A 68 25.37 -2.69 -0.57
N ALA A 69 24.45 -2.31 0.32
CA ALA A 69 24.00 -3.17 1.42
C ALA A 69 23.21 -4.39 0.92
N VAL A 70 22.32 -4.20 -0.06
CA VAL A 70 21.59 -5.31 -0.72
C VAL A 70 22.58 -6.28 -1.36
N PHE A 71 23.54 -5.76 -2.13
CA PHE A 71 24.55 -6.57 -2.81
C PHE A 71 25.45 -7.32 -1.83
N PHE A 72 25.84 -6.67 -0.72
CA PHE A 72 26.62 -7.29 0.34
C PHE A 72 25.94 -8.57 0.85
N VAL A 73 24.62 -8.54 1.11
CA VAL A 73 23.86 -9.71 1.54
C VAL A 73 23.72 -10.72 0.41
N ALA A 74 23.35 -10.28 -0.79
CA ALA A 74 23.14 -11.14 -1.96
C ALA A 74 24.40 -11.94 -2.32
N LYS A 75 25.58 -11.33 -2.20
CA LYS A 75 26.87 -11.99 -2.43
C LYS A 75 27.03 -13.28 -1.61
N TYR A 76 26.67 -13.27 -0.33
CA TYR A 76 26.80 -14.47 0.51
C TYR A 76 25.83 -15.58 0.08
N ILE A 77 24.63 -15.21 -0.37
CA ILE A 77 23.66 -16.17 -0.91
C ILE A 77 24.20 -16.78 -2.20
N LEU A 78 24.71 -15.95 -3.12
CA LEU A 78 25.29 -16.42 -4.38
C LEU A 78 26.49 -17.36 -4.17
N LEU A 79 27.38 -17.03 -3.22
CA LEU A 79 28.48 -17.93 -2.84
C LEU A 79 27.94 -19.27 -2.29
N ALA A 80 26.90 -19.23 -1.46
CA ALA A 80 26.26 -20.44 -0.93
C ALA A 80 25.57 -21.29 -2.02
N LEU A 81 25.13 -20.67 -3.11
CA LEU A 81 24.60 -21.34 -4.30
C LEU A 81 25.70 -21.93 -5.22
N GLY A 82 26.97 -21.69 -4.90
CA GLY A 82 28.11 -22.26 -5.63
C GLY A 82 28.71 -21.38 -6.72
N TYR A 83 28.30 -20.12 -6.83
CA TYR A 83 28.89 -19.17 -7.78
C TYR A 83 30.27 -18.71 -7.31
N SER A 84 31.21 -18.56 -8.24
CA SER A 84 32.58 -18.09 -7.92
C SER A 84 32.61 -16.58 -7.67
N TYR A 85 33.65 -16.11 -6.97
CA TYR A 85 33.88 -14.68 -6.80
C TYR A 85 33.99 -13.93 -8.13
N GLU A 86 34.57 -14.56 -9.15
CA GLU A 86 34.73 -13.99 -10.49
C GLU A 86 33.38 -13.82 -11.19
N GLN A 87 32.51 -14.84 -11.11
CA GLN A 87 31.15 -14.76 -11.66
C GLN A 87 30.34 -13.66 -10.98
N ILE A 88 30.44 -13.55 -9.65
CA ILE A 88 29.73 -12.51 -8.88
C ILE A 88 30.29 -11.12 -9.17
N ALA A 89 31.62 -10.97 -9.28
CA ALA A 89 32.28 -9.70 -9.58
C ALA A 89 32.04 -9.23 -11.01
N GLY A 90 31.74 -10.14 -11.94
CA GLY A 90 31.39 -9.83 -13.32
C GLY A 90 30.00 -9.19 -13.49
N MET A 91 29.18 -9.15 -12.43
CA MET A 91 27.89 -8.47 -12.49
C MET A 91 28.06 -6.96 -12.33
N ASP A 92 27.61 -6.21 -13.33
CA ASP A 92 27.54 -4.75 -13.26
C ASP A 92 26.22 -4.31 -12.62
N PHE A 93 26.29 -3.84 -11.38
CA PHE A 93 25.16 -3.26 -10.66
C PHE A 93 25.18 -1.73 -10.65
N THR A 94 26.02 -1.11 -11.48
CA THR A 94 26.06 0.34 -11.60
C THR A 94 24.69 0.84 -12.04
N GLY A 95 24.12 1.76 -11.28
CA GLY A 95 22.79 2.30 -11.57
C GLY A 95 21.61 1.38 -11.22
N ALA A 96 21.83 0.16 -10.69
CA ALA A 96 20.73 -0.73 -10.28
C ALA A 96 19.81 -0.09 -9.21
N TYR A 97 20.36 0.83 -8.41
CA TYR A 97 19.56 1.62 -7.47
C TYR A 97 18.50 2.50 -8.16
N LEU A 98 18.71 2.91 -9.41
CA LEU A 98 17.76 3.74 -10.18
C LEU A 98 16.51 2.98 -10.61
N VAL A 99 16.53 1.64 -10.55
CA VAL A 99 15.36 0.79 -10.78
C VAL A 99 14.80 0.21 -9.48
N ASN A 100 15.60 0.17 -8.40
CA ASN A 100 15.21 -0.34 -7.08
C ASN A 100 14.71 0.74 -6.11
N PHE A 101 13.92 1.69 -6.59
CA PHE A 101 13.41 2.81 -5.77
C PHE A 101 12.09 2.49 -5.04
N ASN A 102 11.71 1.22 -4.88
CA ASN A 102 10.43 0.80 -4.27
C ASN A 102 10.23 1.30 -2.82
N LEU A 103 11.31 1.71 -2.14
CA LEU A 103 11.22 2.39 -0.84
C LEU A 103 10.61 3.79 -0.95
N VAL A 104 10.83 4.51 -2.07
CA VAL A 104 10.27 5.84 -2.33
C VAL A 104 8.74 5.87 -2.20
N PRO A 105 7.97 5.06 -2.95
CA PRO A 105 6.52 5.04 -2.79
C PRO A 105 6.10 4.54 -1.40
N LEU A 106 6.85 3.65 -0.74
CA LEU A 106 6.53 3.23 0.63
C LEU A 106 6.59 4.42 1.62
N PHE A 107 7.68 5.19 1.61
CA PHE A 107 7.81 6.38 2.46
C PHE A 107 6.77 7.45 2.11
N ALA A 108 6.56 7.69 0.82
CA ALA A 108 5.56 8.65 0.36
C ALA A 108 4.14 8.24 0.81
N LEU A 109 3.75 6.97 0.68
CA LEU A 109 2.47 6.46 1.17
C LEU A 109 2.36 6.61 2.69
N ALA A 110 3.41 6.27 3.44
CA ALA A 110 3.42 6.31 4.90
C ALA A 110 3.20 7.74 5.42
N LEU A 111 3.65 8.76 4.68
CA LEU A 111 3.54 10.17 5.07
C LEU A 111 2.33 10.88 4.46
N ALA A 112 2.00 10.61 3.20
CA ALA A 112 0.89 11.25 2.51
C ALA A 112 -0.48 10.80 3.01
N THR A 113 -0.59 9.56 3.52
CA THR A 113 -1.90 9.00 3.89
C THR A 113 -2.52 9.79 5.04
N PRO A 114 -3.70 10.41 4.84
CA PRO A 114 -4.36 11.16 5.89
C PRO A 114 -4.90 10.22 6.97
N ARG A 115 -5.09 10.74 8.19
CA ARG A 115 -5.66 10.02 9.34
C ARG A 115 -4.88 8.80 9.84
N LEU A 116 -3.78 8.43 9.19
CA LEU A 116 -2.92 7.36 9.66
C LEU A 116 -2.13 7.84 10.90
N SER A 117 -2.32 7.16 12.03
CA SER A 117 -1.62 7.47 13.28
C SER A 117 -0.11 7.20 13.16
N LEU A 118 0.72 7.88 13.97
CA LEU A 118 2.17 7.66 13.97
C LEU A 118 2.53 6.17 14.14
N ARG A 119 1.85 5.46 15.04
CA ARG A 119 2.06 4.02 15.27
C ARG A 119 1.83 3.20 14.00
N GLN A 120 0.78 3.51 13.24
CA GLN A 120 0.49 2.82 11.98
C GLN A 120 1.53 3.15 10.91
N ARG A 121 2.03 4.39 10.85
CA ARG A 121 3.09 4.80 9.91
C ARG A 121 4.35 4.01 10.19
N LEU A 122 4.75 3.96 11.46
CA LEU A 122 5.92 3.19 11.90
C LEU A 122 5.74 1.70 11.65
N ALA A 123 4.55 1.13 11.88
CA ALA A 123 4.26 -0.26 11.56
C ALA A 123 4.39 -0.55 10.06
N MET A 124 3.86 0.34 9.20
CA MET A 124 3.96 0.24 7.75
C MET A 124 5.42 0.22 7.29
N LEU A 125 6.25 1.10 7.83
CA LEU A 125 7.68 1.17 7.52
C LEU A 125 8.46 -0.02 8.10
N ALA A 126 8.18 -0.40 9.34
CA ALA A 126 8.84 -1.52 10.01
C ALA A 126 8.58 -2.86 9.33
N ILE A 127 7.43 -3.01 8.65
CA ILE A 127 7.13 -4.19 7.83
C ILE A 127 7.67 -4.01 6.41
N GLY A 128 7.43 -2.86 5.80
CA GLY A 128 7.75 -2.63 4.39
C GLY A 128 9.22 -2.53 4.07
N VAL A 129 10.02 -1.87 4.92
CA VAL A 129 11.46 -1.72 4.68
C VAL A 129 12.18 -3.07 4.68
N PRO A 130 12.02 -3.96 5.69
CA PRO A 130 12.64 -5.28 5.65
C PRO A 130 12.14 -6.15 4.50
N LEU A 131 10.84 -6.09 4.19
CA LEU A 131 10.27 -6.92 3.13
C LEU A 131 10.78 -6.52 1.74
N LEU A 132 10.83 -5.20 1.46
CA LEU A 132 11.44 -4.69 0.23
C LEU A 132 12.94 -4.99 0.16
N PHE A 133 13.65 -4.91 1.29
CA PHE A 133 15.05 -5.30 1.34
C PHE A 133 15.26 -6.76 0.94
N VAL A 134 14.46 -7.68 1.48
CA VAL A 134 14.52 -9.10 1.10
C VAL A 134 14.21 -9.30 -0.38
N ILE A 135 13.19 -8.62 -0.91
CA ILE A 135 12.85 -8.70 -2.34
C ILE A 135 14.01 -8.23 -3.21
N HIS A 136 14.63 -7.09 -2.90
CA HIS A 136 15.78 -6.61 -3.66
C HIS A 136 16.99 -7.53 -3.54
N VAL A 137 17.21 -8.19 -2.40
CA VAL A 137 18.24 -9.22 -2.26
C VAL A 137 17.95 -10.40 -3.17
N LEU A 138 16.72 -10.92 -3.17
CA LEU A 138 16.29 -12.02 -4.03
C LEU A 138 16.39 -11.65 -5.51
N ASP A 139 16.06 -10.42 -5.86
CA ASP A 139 16.15 -9.89 -7.21
C ASP A 139 17.60 -9.94 -7.71
N ILE A 140 18.55 -9.44 -6.92
CA ILE A 140 19.98 -9.50 -7.25
C ILE A 140 20.49 -10.94 -7.36
N VAL A 141 20.04 -11.83 -6.47
CA VAL A 141 20.39 -13.26 -6.53
C VAL A 141 19.87 -13.90 -7.81
N ALA A 142 18.67 -13.54 -8.27
CA ALA A 142 18.06 -14.07 -9.48
C ALA A 142 18.66 -13.50 -10.78
N HIS A 143 19.27 -12.30 -10.72
CA HIS A 143 19.89 -11.68 -11.89
C HIS A 143 21.09 -12.44 -12.44
N LEU A 144 21.89 -13.10 -11.59
CA LEU A 144 23.04 -13.89 -12.07
C LEU A 144 22.61 -15.09 -12.95
N PRO A 145 21.71 -15.99 -12.50
CA PRO A 145 21.22 -17.06 -13.37
C PRO A 145 20.43 -16.52 -14.57
N HIS A 146 19.69 -15.42 -14.42
CA HIS A 146 19.03 -14.77 -15.55
C HIS A 146 20.02 -14.33 -16.63
N PHE A 147 21.13 -13.69 -16.24
CA PHE A 147 22.19 -13.31 -17.16
C PHE A 147 22.79 -14.53 -17.88
N ILE A 148 22.99 -15.64 -17.15
CA ILE A 148 23.49 -16.89 -17.73
C ILE A 148 22.50 -17.47 -18.76
N GLU A 149 21.22 -17.57 -18.41
CA GLU A 149 20.16 -18.09 -19.29
C GLU A 149 20.04 -17.25 -20.57
N LEU A 150 19.97 -15.92 -20.43
CA LEU A 150 19.69 -15.02 -21.54
C LEU A 150 20.90 -14.87 -22.49
N TYR A 151 22.09 -14.66 -21.94
CA TYR A 151 23.26 -14.28 -22.73
C TYR A 151 24.14 -15.46 -23.14
N TYR A 152 24.27 -16.49 -22.30
CA TYR A 152 25.11 -17.65 -22.63
C TYR A 152 24.32 -18.82 -23.20
N GLN A 153 23.07 -19.01 -22.75
CA GLN A 153 22.24 -20.14 -23.21
C GLN A 153 21.24 -19.74 -24.30
N HIS A 154 21.04 -18.43 -24.53
CA HIS A 154 20.07 -17.88 -25.48
C HIS A 154 18.66 -18.44 -25.28
N ARG A 155 18.23 -18.58 -24.02
CA ARG A 155 16.93 -19.15 -23.64
C ARG A 155 16.24 -18.28 -22.61
N ILE A 156 14.91 -18.26 -22.69
CA ILE A 156 14.06 -17.76 -21.61
C ILE A 156 13.84 -18.94 -20.68
N GLY A 157 14.49 -18.91 -19.51
CA GLY A 157 14.38 -19.94 -18.51
C GLY A 157 13.61 -19.47 -17.27
N PHE A 158 13.80 -20.24 -16.19
CA PHE A 158 13.10 -20.00 -14.95
C PHE A 158 13.60 -18.72 -14.25
N ALA A 159 14.88 -18.37 -14.40
CA ALA A 159 15.41 -17.17 -13.76
C ALA A 159 14.84 -15.88 -14.38
N THR A 160 14.59 -15.86 -15.69
CA THR A 160 13.88 -14.74 -16.34
C THR A 160 12.48 -14.53 -15.76
N LEU A 161 11.72 -15.62 -15.60
CA LEU A 161 10.39 -15.55 -14.97
C LEU A 161 10.46 -14.94 -13.56
N ILE A 162 11.48 -15.32 -12.77
CA ILE A 162 11.66 -14.81 -11.41
C ILE A 162 11.96 -13.32 -11.43
N VAL A 163 12.95 -12.87 -12.21
CA VAL A 163 13.34 -11.45 -12.27
C VAL A 163 12.17 -10.58 -12.70
N ASP A 164 11.46 -10.96 -13.76
CA ASP A 164 10.29 -10.21 -14.25
C ASP A 164 9.18 -10.15 -13.17
N SER A 165 8.94 -11.27 -12.48
CA SER A 165 7.94 -11.33 -11.41
C SER A 165 8.34 -10.46 -10.21
N LEU A 166 9.61 -10.47 -9.81
CA LEU A 166 10.11 -9.67 -8.70
C LEU A 166 10.06 -8.17 -9.02
N GLY A 167 10.29 -7.77 -10.27
CA GLY A 167 10.09 -6.39 -10.70
C GLY A 167 8.65 -5.91 -10.47
N VAL A 168 7.66 -6.71 -10.88
CA VAL A 168 6.24 -6.38 -10.66
C VAL A 168 5.86 -6.42 -9.18
N ILE A 169 6.29 -7.45 -8.45
CA ILE A 169 6.00 -7.61 -7.02
C ILE A 169 6.63 -6.47 -6.21
N GLY A 170 7.87 -6.10 -6.51
CA GLY A 170 8.59 -5.02 -5.85
C GLY A 170 7.85 -3.68 -5.95
N LEU A 171 7.29 -3.37 -7.13
CA LEU A 171 6.46 -2.18 -7.32
C LEU A 171 5.14 -2.28 -6.54
N ALA A 172 4.46 -3.43 -6.60
CA ALA A 172 3.14 -3.62 -6.02
C ALA A 172 3.13 -3.66 -4.48
N ILE A 173 4.21 -4.12 -3.85
CA ILE A 173 4.20 -4.45 -2.43
C ILE A 173 4.07 -3.22 -1.53
N ALA A 174 4.63 -2.08 -1.91
CA ALA A 174 4.46 -0.83 -1.16
C ALA A 174 2.97 -0.46 -1.05
N PHE A 175 2.22 -0.61 -2.15
CA PHE A 175 0.77 -0.39 -2.18
C PHE A 175 0.01 -1.48 -1.45
N GLY A 176 0.41 -2.74 -1.56
CA GLY A 176 -0.21 -3.87 -0.84
C GLY A 176 -0.12 -3.70 0.67
N ILE A 177 1.05 -3.33 1.19
CA ILE A 177 1.25 -3.06 2.63
C ILE A 177 0.41 -1.86 3.06
N TRP A 178 0.41 -0.79 2.27
CA TRP A 178 -0.39 0.39 2.54
C TRP A 178 -1.89 0.06 2.60
N VAL A 179 -2.41 -0.71 1.65
CA VAL A 179 -3.80 -1.17 1.63
C VAL A 179 -4.11 -2.00 2.88
N LEU A 180 -3.23 -2.94 3.25
CA LEU A 180 -3.41 -3.78 4.43
C LEU A 180 -3.49 -2.98 5.72
N ILE A 181 -2.59 -1.99 5.89
CA ILE A 181 -2.57 -1.13 7.09
C ILE A 181 -3.79 -0.20 7.11
N CYS A 182 -4.13 0.42 5.99
CA CYS A 182 -5.30 1.29 5.89
C CYS A 182 -6.59 0.51 6.15
N TYR A 183 -6.77 -0.65 5.51
CA TYR A 183 -7.95 -1.48 5.71
C TYR A 183 -8.17 -1.82 7.19
N ARG A 184 -7.09 -2.17 7.91
CA ARG A 184 -7.15 -2.40 9.36
C ARG A 184 -7.51 -1.14 10.15
N ALA A 185 -6.89 -0.01 9.81
CA ALA A 185 -7.11 1.27 10.47
C ALA A 185 -8.55 1.78 10.33
N PHE A 186 -9.10 1.72 9.12
CA PHE A 186 -10.42 2.29 8.82
C PHE A 186 -11.58 1.38 9.24
N LEU A 187 -11.37 0.06 9.31
CA LEU A 187 -12.37 -0.85 9.88
C LEU A 187 -12.37 -0.89 11.41
N SER A 188 -11.24 -0.61 12.07
CA SER A 188 -11.23 -0.51 13.54
C SER A 188 -12.03 0.69 14.04
N ASP A 189 -11.98 1.83 13.32
CA ASP A 189 -12.73 3.04 13.69
C ASP A 189 -14.25 2.90 13.51
N GLN A 190 -14.69 1.99 12.63
CA GLN A 190 -16.13 1.72 12.40
C GLN A 190 -16.76 0.88 13.52
N LYS A 191 -15.96 0.18 14.35
CA LYS A 191 -16.47 -0.68 15.43
C LYS A 191 -16.67 0.05 16.76
N THR A 192 -16.27 1.31 16.84
CA THR A 192 -16.32 2.14 18.06
C THR A 192 -17.47 3.15 18.07
N VAL A 193 -18.44 3.03 17.16
CA VAL A 193 -19.65 3.86 17.10
C VAL A 193 -20.88 3.04 17.44
#